data_AF-W8ZQG1-F1
#
_entry.id   AF-W8ZQG1-F1
#
_cell.length_a   1.000
_cell.length_b   1.000
_cell.length_c   1.000
_cell.angle_alpha   90.00
_cell.angle_beta   90.00
_cell.angle_gamma   90.00
#
_symmetry.space_group_name_H-M   'P 1'
#
loop_
_entity.id
_entity.type
_entity.pdbx_description
1 polymer ?
#
loop_
_entity_poly.entity_id
_entity_poly.type
_entity_poly.pdbx_seq_one_letter_code
_entity_poly.pdbx_strand_id
1 'polypeptide(L)'
;AASAALAIAGGPSFRYVISAGIGGGFSPIAPVGSVVIATDIIAADLGAETADGFASVDQLGFGSWRVAADRELAGALRRSSAHGE
;
A
#
# COMPACT_ATOMS: atom_id res chain seq x y z
N ALA A 1 -3.19 2.05 12.25
CA ALA A 1 -4.21 1.93 11.16
C ALA A 1 -5.62 2.22 11.68
N ALA A 2 -6.12 1.51 12.70
CA ALA A 2 -7.48 1.69 13.22
C ALA A 2 -7.83 3.13 13.64
N SER A 3 -6.91 3.85 14.30
CA SER A 3 -7.12 5.27 14.68
C SER A 3 -7.28 6.21 13.48
N ALA A 4 -6.50 6.01 12.41
CA ALA A 4 -6.63 6.78 11.17
C ALA A 4 -7.97 6.49 10.48
N ALA A 5 -8.38 5.22 10.41
CA ALA A 5 -9.67 4.83 9.87
C ALA A 5 -10.84 5.48 10.65
N LEU A 6 -10.75 5.49 11.98
CA LEU A 6 -11.75 6.12 12.84
C LEU A 6 -11.81 7.65 12.63
N ALA A 7 -10.65 8.30 12.52
CA ALA A 7 -10.56 9.73 12.26
C ALA A 7 -11.12 10.12 10.88
N ILE A 8 -10.91 9.28 9.86
CA ILE A 8 -11.49 9.48 8.53
C ILE A 8 -13.01 9.28 8.57
N ALA A 9 -13.50 8.26 9.28
CA ALA A 9 -14.92 7.96 9.35
C ALA A 9 -15.73 8.99 10.17
N GLY A 10 -15.13 9.57 11.22
CA GLY A 10 -15.80 10.53 12.11
C GLY A 10 -15.42 12.01 11.89
N GLY A 11 -14.49 12.29 10.99
CA GLY A 11 -13.94 13.63 10.73
C GLY A 11 -14.53 14.31 9.49
N PRO A 12 -14.05 15.53 9.15
CA PRO A 12 -14.41 16.18 7.89
C PRO A 12 -13.96 15.35 6.69
N SER A 13 -14.65 15.48 5.55
CA SER A 13 -14.32 14.75 4.33
C SER A 13 -12.93 15.12 3.83
N PHE A 14 -12.03 14.15 3.73
CA PHE A 14 -10.73 14.31 3.09
C PHE A 14 -10.83 14.03 1.59
N ARG A 15 -10.22 14.89 0.77
CA ARG A 15 -10.14 14.65 -0.68
C ARG A 15 -9.10 13.57 -1.02
N TYR A 16 -8.03 13.50 -0.24
CA TYR A 16 -6.95 12.51 -0.38
C TYR A 16 -6.41 12.09 0.98
N VAL A 17 -5.90 10.86 1.07
CA VAL A 17 -5.19 10.33 2.24
C VAL A 17 -3.88 9.73 1.75
N ILE A 18 -2.77 10.12 2.38
CA ILE A 18 -1.44 9.58 2.10
C ILE A 18 -1.02 8.69 3.27
N SER A 19 -0.69 7.44 2.98
CA SER A 19 -0.03 6.55 3.93
C SER A 19 1.46 6.51 3.59
N ALA A 20 2.31 6.97 4.51
CA ALA A 20 3.75 7.03 4.34
C ALA A 20 4.47 6.50 5.58
N GLY A 21 5.66 5.95 5.39
CA GLY A 21 6.48 5.35 6.44
C GLY A 21 7.79 4.80 5.88
N ILE A 22 8.51 4.03 6.70
CA ILE A 22 9.76 3.37 6.31
C ILE A 22 9.46 1.90 6.04
N GLY A 23 10.01 1.35 4.95
CA GLY A 23 9.88 -0.05 4.58
C GLY A 23 11.17 -0.62 3.99
N GLY A 24 11.26 -1.95 3.90
CA GLY A 24 12.37 -2.64 3.24
C GLY A 24 12.22 -2.60 1.72
N GLY A 25 13.27 -2.20 1.02
CA GLY A 25 13.31 -2.23 -0.44
C GLY A 25 13.76 -3.60 -0.98
N PHE A 26 13.25 -3.97 -2.16
CA PHE A 26 13.73 -5.15 -2.87
C PHE A 26 15.03 -4.84 -3.60
N SER A 27 16.06 -5.67 -3.40
CA SER A 27 17.33 -5.54 -4.12
C SER A 27 17.21 -6.13 -5.54
N PRO A 28 17.83 -5.50 -6.57
CA PRO A 28 18.62 -4.26 -6.54
C PRO A 28 17.79 -2.99 -6.78
N ILE A 29 16.46 -3.08 -6.73
CA ILE A 29 15.51 -2.09 -7.25
C ILE A 29 15.42 -0.83 -6.37
N ALA A 30 15.38 -1.01 -5.05
CA ALA A 30 15.21 0.09 -4.09
C ALA A 30 16.26 0.01 -2.97
N PRO A 31 17.48 0.55 -3.17
CA PRO A 31 18.49 0.64 -2.12
C PRO A 31 18.02 1.55 -0.97
N VAL A 32 18.70 1.46 0.18
CA VAL A 32 18.44 2.34 1.34
C VAL A 32 18.55 3.81 0.92
N GLY A 33 17.58 4.62 1.36
CA GLY A 33 17.44 6.03 0.96
C GLY A 33 16.49 6.26 -0.23
N SER A 34 16.09 5.19 -0.94
CA SER A 34 15.10 5.32 -2.01
C SER A 34 13.73 5.73 -1.49
N VAL A 35 13.05 6.62 -2.21
CA VAL A 35 11.62 6.88 -2.05
C VAL A 35 10.85 6.01 -3.04
N VAL A 36 9.92 5.20 -2.54
CA VAL A 36 9.05 4.35 -3.37
C VAL A 36 7.61 4.84 -3.24
N ILE A 37 6.93 5.00 -4.38
CA ILE A 37 5.52 5.38 -4.43
C ILE A 37 4.73 4.16 -4.91
N ALA A 38 3.85 3.66 -4.04
CA ALA A 38 3.07 2.47 -4.31
C ALA A 38 1.97 2.74 -5.36
N THR A 39 1.79 1.81 -6.31
CA THR A 39 0.56 1.72 -7.11
C THR A 39 -0.43 0.72 -6.52
N ASP A 40 0.05 -0.16 -5.64
CA ASP A 40 -0.69 -1.28 -5.06
C ASP A 40 -0.11 -1.59 -3.67
N ILE A 41 -1.00 -1.94 -2.75
CA ILE A 41 -0.67 -2.42 -1.40
C ILE A 41 -1.10 -3.88 -1.33
N ILE A 42 -0.16 -4.75 -0.94
CA ILE A 42 -0.31 -6.21 -0.96
C ILE A 42 -0.24 -6.74 0.48
N ALA A 43 -1.29 -7.42 0.92
CA ALA A 43 -1.32 -8.16 2.18
C ALA A 43 -0.75 -9.58 1.95
N ALA A 44 0.57 -9.65 1.76
CA ALA A 44 1.25 -10.89 1.34
C ALA A 44 1.23 -12.00 2.41
N ASP A 45 1.05 -11.62 3.67
CA ASP A 45 0.99 -12.51 4.84
C ASP A 45 -0.44 -12.92 5.19
N LEU A 46 -1.45 -12.32 4.55
CA LEU A 46 -2.84 -12.53 4.89
C LEU A 46 -3.44 -13.68 4.08
N GLY A 47 -3.45 -14.85 4.69
CA GLY A 47 -3.95 -16.10 4.11
C GLY A 47 -3.74 -17.28 5.05
N ALA A 48 -3.82 -18.50 4.52
CA ALA A 48 -3.60 -19.72 5.29
C ALA A 48 -2.94 -20.81 4.42
N GLU A 49 -2.09 -21.64 5.04
CA GLU A 49 -1.61 -22.86 4.41
C GLU A 49 -2.75 -23.88 4.27
N THR A 50 -2.84 -24.50 3.09
CA THR A 50 -3.83 -25.54 2.76
C THR A 50 -3.11 -26.79 2.25
N ALA A 51 -3.87 -27.84 1.97
CA ALA A 51 -3.31 -29.04 1.33
C ALA A 51 -2.70 -28.77 -0.06
N ASP A 52 -3.16 -27.71 -0.74
CA ASP A 52 -2.71 -27.31 -2.08
C ASP A 52 -1.68 -26.16 -2.04
N GLY A 53 -1.21 -25.78 -0.84
CA GLY A 53 -0.29 -24.67 -0.59
C GLY A 53 -0.98 -23.43 -0.01
N PHE A 54 -0.28 -22.29 -0.01
CA PHE A 54 -0.80 -21.04 0.55
C PHE A 54 -2.00 -20.51 -0.23
N ALA A 55 -3.11 -20.29 0.47
CA ALA A 55 -4.30 -19.63 -0.04
C ALA A 55 -4.44 -18.22 0.53
N SER A 56 -4.55 -17.22 -0.33
CA SER A 56 -4.77 -15.82 0.07
C SER A 56 -6.19 -15.58 0.57
N VAL A 57 -6.42 -14.46 1.28
CA VAL A 57 -7.74 -14.14 1.85
C VAL A 57 -8.90 -14.09 0.85
N ASP A 58 -8.67 -13.72 -0.41
CA ASP A 58 -9.70 -13.72 -1.45
C ASP A 58 -10.11 -15.14 -1.83
N GLN A 59 -9.13 -16.04 -1.97
CA GLN A 59 -9.36 -17.46 -2.21
C GLN A 59 -10.10 -18.13 -1.04
N LEU A 60 -9.89 -17.62 0.17
CA LEU A 60 -10.60 -18.04 1.39
C LEU A 60 -11.95 -17.33 1.61
N GLY A 61 -12.33 -16.36 0.76
CA GLY A 61 -13.61 -15.64 0.85
C GLY A 61 -13.67 -14.50 1.87
N PHE A 62 -12.53 -14.01 2.38
CA PHE A 62 -12.43 -12.95 3.39
C PHE A 62 -12.20 -11.53 2.82
N GLY A 63 -12.30 -11.35 1.51
CA GLY A 63 -12.16 -10.05 0.84
C GLY A 63 -10.90 -9.96 -0.01
N SER A 64 -10.31 -8.78 -0.16
CA SER A 64 -9.17 -8.57 -1.07
C SER A 64 -7.83 -8.63 -0.35
N TRP A 65 -6.86 -9.33 -0.94
CA TRP A 65 -5.44 -9.28 -0.55
C TRP A 65 -4.69 -8.08 -1.15
N ARG A 66 -5.33 -7.37 -2.10
CA ARG A 66 -4.75 -6.24 -2.84
C ARG A 66 -5.63 -5.01 -2.73
N VAL A 67 -5.00 -3.87 -2.46
CA VAL A 67 -5.64 -2.55 -2.51
C VAL A 67 -4.89 -1.70 -3.52
N ALA A 68 -5.58 -1.26 -4.58
CA ALA A 68 -5.00 -0.35 -5.56
C ALA A 68 -4.89 1.07 -4.98
N ALA A 69 -3.72 1.70 -5.16
CA ALA A 69 -3.56 3.12 -4.90
C ALA A 69 -4.02 3.94 -6.12
N ASP A 70 -4.35 5.22 -5.90
CA ASP A 70 -4.69 6.14 -6.97
C ASP A 70 -3.48 6.34 -7.90
N ARG A 71 -3.57 5.79 -9.12
CA ARG A 71 -2.48 5.80 -10.10
C ARG A 71 -2.18 7.19 -10.63
N GLU A 72 -3.18 8.06 -10.74
CA GLU A 72 -2.98 9.42 -11.21
C GLU A 72 -2.22 10.23 -10.17
N LEU A 73 -2.67 10.16 -8.91
CA LEU A 73 -1.99 10.81 -7.78
C LEU A 73 -0.58 10.26 -7.57
N ALA A 74 -0.38 8.93 -7.64
CA ALA A 74 0.93 8.32 -7.56
C ALA A 74 1.87 8.82 -8.67
N GLY A 75 1.35 8.94 -9.90
CA GLY A 75 2.09 9.51 -11.02
C GLY A 75 2.46 10.98 -10.81
N ALA A 76 1.56 11.78 -10.23
CA ALA A 76 1.81 13.17 -9.88
C ALA A 76 2.89 13.31 -8.80
N LEU A 77 2.79 12.54 -7.72
CA LEU A 77 3.79 12.52 -6.64
C LEU A 77 5.18 12.17 -7.18
N ARG A 78 5.27 11.15 -8.04
CA ARG A 78 6.55 10.72 -8.63
C ARG A 78 7.23 11.83 -9.44
N ARG A 79 6.45 12.59 -10.22
CA ARG A 79 6.99 13.72 -11.00
C ARG A 79 7.50 14.84 -10.10
N SER A 80 6.77 15.14 -9.01
CA SER A 80 7.18 16.18 -8.06
C SER A 80 8.43 15.80 -7.27
N SER A 81 8.57 14.52 -6.86
CA SER A 81 9.75 14.03 -6.12
C SER A 81 11.04 14.06 -6.94
N ALA A 82 10.95 13.98 -8.28
CA ALA A 82 12.12 14.02 -9.17
C ALA A 82 12.78 15.41 -9.28
N HIS A 83 12.15 16.47 -8.73
CA HIS A 83 12.68 17.85 -8.76
C HIS A 83 13.44 18.23 -7.46
N GLY A 84 13.59 17.30 -6.52
CA GLY A 84 14.10 17.56 -5.17
C GLY A 84 15.48 16.97 -4.84
N GLU A 85 16.21 16.47 -5.84
CA GLU A 85 17.61 16.02 -5.71
C GLU A 85 18.56 17.10 -6.24
#